data_AF-A0AAJ7RYB0-F1
#
_entry.id   AF-A0AAJ7RYB0-F1
#
_cell.length_a   1.000
_cell.length_b   1.000
_cell.length_c   1.000
_cell.angle_alpha   90.00
_cell.angle_beta   90.00
_cell.angle_gamma   90.00
#
_symmetry.space_group_name_H-M   'P 1'
#
loop_
_entity.id
_entity.type
_entity.pdbx_description
1 polymer ?
#
loop_
_entity_poly.entity_id
_entity_poly.type
_entity_poly.pdbx_seq_one_letter_code
_entity_poly.pdbx_strand_id
1 'polypeptide(L)'
;MHTLLFGFLFPEKMVDLQGKDKGNISLPEKLQSYESAEDPRQKGQPTIINTQRAFYDIKVADIDNKIHRLEDRNEELLQDIENASEVFAAADAETAEEIENLKKQLTAQTNSLENLKERISTLEQSREDDKQSLEHKIKLFDEKYKKKKVELVSQLKVLNARINVLDDFKKVQKPLGEKLKENEELMVENEKKMKETMLSIDRRIEFDKEILKNEMYDCLLDLAAQFQVETNKHISKPNQRLMRENIMLKNELLVISDEVDSKMEAQVDLKINVVEHRRKIDEETSFFRRKLVIAKVQEQVLQHLKKKLQKAKDFLSTINIPDPGAEEKYLLLIDKAREEEHEAKFQFSSMKALLHKERTKLTYSGYILRRLECKIKALVETIYDLKYTVICLLKYPSARKDLITLSCIELFIFLRDILVKGESKFRSYIIRSSESIPRELESVTDIAVPPEGIDFEIKIDFKKESVEGSTKKTEESTDVEEEKEISTESGMTPDIDIGKDIGSILDLQMDYELFEDVEYEGESLLDVIDE
;
A
#
# COMPACT_ATOMS: atom_id res chain seq x y z
N MET A 1 15.97 59.61 -11.68
CA MET A 1 16.92 60.60 -11.13
C MET A 1 18.27 60.45 -11.82
N HIS A 2 18.49 61.22 -12.89
CA HIS A 2 19.74 61.89 -13.25
C HIS A 2 19.60 62.36 -14.70
N THR A 3 19.10 63.58 -14.81
CA THR A 3 19.06 64.39 -16.03
C THR A 3 20.49 64.82 -16.33
N LEU A 4 21.07 64.40 -17.44
CA LEU A 4 22.30 64.98 -17.98
C LEU A 4 21.96 65.70 -19.28
N LEU A 5 21.84 67.03 -19.13
CA LEU A 5 21.89 68.00 -20.21
C LEU A 5 23.24 67.89 -20.93
N PHE A 6 23.21 67.75 -22.24
CA PHE A 6 24.31 68.19 -23.10
C PHE A 6 23.74 69.24 -24.06
N GLY A 7 23.86 70.50 -23.66
CA GLY A 7 23.68 71.64 -24.54
C GLY A 7 25.00 71.92 -25.24
N PHE A 8 25.06 71.72 -26.56
CA PHE A 8 26.11 72.30 -27.38
C PHE A 8 25.71 73.72 -27.75
N LEU A 9 26.26 74.68 -27.00
CA LEU A 9 26.32 76.08 -27.39
C LEU A 9 27.25 76.22 -28.60
N PHE A 10 26.70 76.76 -29.69
CA PHE A 10 27.47 77.51 -30.68
C PHE A 10 28.24 78.64 -29.99
N PRO A 11 29.53 78.86 -30.33
CA PRO A 11 30.12 80.17 -30.28
C PRO A 11 30.43 80.64 -31.71
N GLU A 12 29.57 81.53 -32.23
CA GLU A 12 29.99 82.51 -33.23
C GLU A 12 31.18 83.29 -32.65
N LYS A 13 32.39 83.00 -33.13
CA LYS A 13 33.52 83.91 -33.01
C LYS A 13 33.68 84.65 -34.34
N MET A 14 33.04 85.82 -34.41
CA MET A 14 33.51 86.93 -35.23
C MET A 14 34.99 87.15 -34.92
N VAL A 15 35.84 86.99 -35.93
CA VAL A 15 37.23 87.42 -35.87
C VAL A 15 37.26 88.88 -36.31
N ASP A 16 37.11 89.78 -35.33
CA ASP A 16 37.60 91.16 -35.45
C ASP A 16 39.13 91.12 -35.47
N LEU A 17 39.72 91.40 -36.63
CA LEU A 17 41.14 91.76 -36.77
C LEU A 17 41.25 93.20 -37.30
N GLN A 18 40.78 94.14 -36.49
CA GLN A 18 41.34 95.49 -36.48
C GLN A 18 42.55 95.53 -35.55
N GLY A 19 43.62 96.18 -36.01
CA GLY A 19 44.65 96.74 -35.14
C GLY A 19 46.04 96.15 -35.33
N LYS A 20 46.78 96.68 -36.30
CA LYS A 20 48.08 97.32 -36.02
C LYS A 20 48.53 98.18 -37.19
N ASP A 21 48.44 99.48 -36.93
CA ASP A 21 49.21 100.57 -37.53
C ASP A 21 50.58 100.13 -38.03
N LYS A 22 50.79 100.20 -39.35
CA LYS A 22 52.08 100.51 -39.94
C LYS A 22 51.89 101.31 -41.23
N GLY A 23 52.22 102.59 -41.13
CA GLY A 23 52.87 103.31 -42.22
C GLY A 23 51.96 104.00 -43.22
N ASN A 24 51.48 105.18 -42.84
CA ASN A 24 51.23 106.28 -43.77
C ASN A 24 52.50 106.51 -44.60
N ILE A 25 52.48 106.12 -45.89
CA ILE A 25 53.45 106.62 -46.86
C ILE A 25 52.83 107.88 -47.44
N SER A 26 53.28 109.00 -46.89
CA SER A 26 53.03 110.35 -47.37
C SER A 26 53.38 110.47 -48.85
N LEU A 27 52.43 110.89 -49.66
CA LEU A 27 52.65 111.37 -51.02
C LEU A 27 53.55 112.62 -50.99
N PRO A 28 54.61 112.72 -51.81
CA PRO A 28 55.44 113.92 -51.88
C PRO A 28 54.69 115.13 -52.47
N GLU A 29 54.77 116.24 -51.73
CA GLU A 29 54.19 117.55 -51.99
C GLU A 29 54.93 118.30 -53.12
N LYS A 30 54.78 117.83 -54.37
CA LYS A 30 55.21 118.55 -55.58
C LYS A 30 54.21 118.37 -56.74
N LEU A 31 52.95 118.67 -56.47
CA LEU A 31 51.93 118.89 -57.50
C LEU A 31 50.95 119.98 -57.04
N GLN A 32 51.43 121.20 -56.84
CA GLN A 32 50.59 122.40 -56.80
C GLN A 32 51.31 123.62 -57.39
N SER A 33 50.55 124.39 -58.18
CA SER A 33 50.81 125.65 -58.87
C SER A 33 51.52 125.62 -60.24
N TYR A 34 50.76 125.94 -61.30
CA TYR A 34 50.82 127.27 -61.94
C TYR A 34 49.56 127.50 -62.79
N GLU A 35 48.78 128.52 -62.45
CA GLU A 35 47.71 129.06 -63.29
C GLU A 35 48.28 130.05 -64.31
N SER A 36 47.60 130.11 -65.45
CA SER A 36 47.43 131.28 -66.32
C SER A 36 48.56 131.68 -67.30
N ALA A 37 48.23 131.40 -68.57
CA ALA A 37 48.05 132.39 -69.64
C ALA A 37 49.07 132.42 -70.79
N GLU A 38 48.48 132.40 -71.99
CA GLU A 38 48.96 132.89 -73.29
C GLU A 38 49.78 131.95 -74.21
N ASP A 39 49.04 131.44 -75.21
CA ASP A 39 49.44 130.97 -76.56
C ASP A 39 50.31 132.05 -77.29
N PRO A 40 51.13 131.80 -78.35
CA PRO A 40 51.14 130.61 -79.21
C PRO A 40 52.50 130.12 -79.78
N ARG A 41 52.45 128.90 -80.35
CA ARG A 41 53.38 128.27 -81.33
C ARG A 41 54.71 127.73 -80.79
N GLN A 42 54.87 126.40 -80.78
CA GLN A 42 55.75 125.64 -81.70
C GLN A 42 56.04 124.21 -81.18
N LYS A 43 55.65 123.22 -82.01
CA LYS A 43 56.30 121.92 -82.32
C LYS A 43 57.29 121.31 -81.30
N GLY A 44 56.94 120.13 -80.76
CA GLY A 44 57.91 119.06 -80.52
C GLY A 44 57.60 118.11 -79.35
N GLN A 45 57.47 116.82 -79.68
CA GLN A 45 57.67 115.62 -78.83
C GLN A 45 56.48 115.01 -78.03
N PRO A 46 55.77 114.02 -78.62
CA PRO A 46 54.79 113.16 -77.96
C PRO A 46 55.44 111.92 -77.27
N THR A 47 56.66 112.01 -76.73
CA THR A 47 57.41 110.82 -76.25
C THR A 47 57.31 110.62 -74.73
N ILE A 48 57.22 111.69 -73.95
CA ILE A 48 57.20 111.62 -72.47
C ILE A 48 55.81 111.21 -71.95
N ILE A 49 54.74 111.63 -72.63
CA ILE A 49 53.35 111.26 -72.28
C ILE A 49 53.09 109.78 -72.61
N ASN A 50 53.64 109.27 -73.72
CA ASN A 50 53.49 107.86 -74.12
C ASN A 50 54.24 106.90 -73.19
N THR A 51 55.38 107.31 -72.62
CA THR A 51 56.14 106.49 -71.67
C THR A 51 55.49 106.44 -70.28
N GLN A 52 54.94 107.57 -69.80
CA GLN A 52 54.14 107.58 -68.57
C GLN A 52 52.84 106.78 -68.71
N ARG A 53 52.15 106.89 -69.86
CA ARG A 53 50.97 106.07 -70.17
C ARG A 53 51.31 104.58 -70.14
N ALA A 54 52.37 104.16 -70.84
CA ALA A 54 52.82 102.77 -70.83
C ALA A 54 53.19 102.25 -69.43
N PHE A 55 53.77 103.10 -68.56
CA PHE A 55 54.05 102.72 -67.17
C PHE A 55 52.76 102.49 -66.37
N TYR A 56 51.77 103.38 -66.50
CA TYR A 56 50.48 103.19 -65.84
C TYR A 56 49.71 102.01 -66.42
N ASP A 57 49.77 101.75 -67.73
CA ASP A 57 49.17 100.57 -68.36
C ASP A 57 49.76 99.26 -67.82
N ILE A 58 51.09 99.21 -67.62
CA ILE A 58 51.75 98.07 -66.98
C ILE A 58 51.31 97.93 -65.52
N LYS A 59 51.15 99.03 -64.78
CA LYS A 59 50.67 99.01 -63.39
C LYS A 59 49.21 98.56 -63.29
N VAL A 60 48.36 99.00 -64.22
CA VAL A 60 46.97 98.54 -64.33
C VAL A 60 46.94 97.05 -64.64
N ALA A 61 47.71 96.58 -65.63
CA ALA A 61 47.79 95.15 -65.94
C ALA A 61 48.33 94.30 -64.78
N ASP A 62 49.30 94.78 -64.01
CA ASP A 62 49.82 94.09 -62.82
C ASP A 62 48.76 94.03 -61.68
N ILE A 63 48.00 95.11 -61.50
CA ILE A 63 46.87 95.15 -60.56
C ILE A 63 45.75 94.22 -61.03
N ASP A 64 45.38 94.22 -62.30
CA ASP A 64 44.35 93.33 -62.87
C ASP A 64 44.77 91.85 -62.75
N ASN A 65 46.02 91.53 -63.04
CA ASN A 65 46.57 90.18 -62.80
C ASN A 65 46.58 89.81 -61.31
N LYS A 66 46.71 90.79 -60.41
CA LYS A 66 46.60 90.55 -58.97
C LYS A 66 45.15 90.34 -58.55
N ILE A 67 44.21 91.07 -59.14
CA ILE A 67 42.77 90.89 -58.94
C ILE A 67 42.36 89.49 -59.40
N HIS A 68 42.69 89.09 -60.63
CA HIS A 68 42.37 87.75 -61.14
C HIS A 68 42.96 86.63 -60.28
N ARG A 69 44.22 86.74 -59.83
CA ARG A 69 44.79 85.75 -58.89
C ARG A 69 44.05 85.67 -57.55
N LEU A 70 43.48 86.78 -57.08
CA LEU A 70 42.68 86.80 -55.86
C LEU A 70 41.27 86.27 -56.12
N GLU A 71 40.69 86.52 -57.29
CA GLU A 71 39.41 85.94 -57.73
C GLU A 71 39.51 84.42 -57.86
N ASP A 72 40.52 83.90 -58.58
CA ASP A 72 40.78 82.47 -58.73
C ASP A 72 40.95 81.79 -57.36
N ARG A 73 41.72 82.43 -56.47
CA ARG A 73 41.92 81.92 -55.10
C ARG A 73 40.62 81.96 -54.29
N ASN A 74 39.79 82.98 -54.46
CA ASN A 74 38.51 83.06 -53.76
C ASN A 74 37.53 82.00 -54.30
N GLU A 75 37.53 81.72 -55.60
CA GLU A 75 36.74 80.65 -56.20
C GLU A 75 37.19 79.27 -55.70
N GLU A 76 38.50 79.01 -55.65
CA GLU A 76 39.07 77.80 -55.03
C GLU A 76 38.66 77.67 -53.56
N LEU A 77 38.75 78.76 -52.78
CA LEU A 77 38.32 78.77 -51.38
C LEU A 77 36.81 78.55 -51.22
N LEU A 78 35.97 79.09 -52.10
CA LEU A 78 34.53 78.86 -52.08
C LEU A 78 34.22 77.39 -52.38
N GLN A 79 34.89 76.81 -53.36
CA GLN A 79 34.76 75.39 -53.69
C GLN A 79 35.23 74.49 -52.55
N ASP A 80 36.34 74.82 -51.89
CA ASP A 80 36.83 74.10 -50.71
C ASP A 80 35.85 74.19 -49.53
N ILE A 81 35.22 75.35 -49.32
CA ILE A 81 34.19 75.53 -48.29
C ILE A 81 32.95 74.69 -48.60
N GLU A 82 32.49 74.68 -49.85
CA GLU A 82 31.34 73.88 -50.28
C GLU A 82 31.62 72.39 -50.12
N ASN A 83 32.76 71.91 -50.62
CA ASN A 83 33.21 70.53 -50.45
C ASN A 83 33.32 70.14 -48.97
N ALA A 84 33.90 71.00 -48.13
CA ALA A 84 34.00 70.75 -46.70
C ALA A 84 32.61 70.69 -46.04
N SER A 85 31.69 71.58 -46.43
CA SER A 85 30.31 71.59 -45.92
C SER A 85 29.55 70.31 -46.30
N GLU A 86 29.72 69.80 -47.53
CA GLU A 86 29.11 68.54 -47.96
C GLU A 86 29.67 67.35 -47.18
N VAL A 87 30.99 67.30 -46.97
CA VAL A 87 31.63 66.24 -46.17
C VAL A 87 31.15 66.28 -44.73
N PHE A 88 31.01 67.48 -44.13
CA PHE A 88 30.46 67.62 -42.78
C PHE A 88 28.99 67.18 -42.71
N ALA A 89 28.16 67.58 -43.67
CA ALA A 89 26.76 67.16 -43.72
C ALA A 89 26.59 65.64 -43.88
N ALA A 90 27.43 65.01 -44.71
CA ALA A 90 27.45 63.56 -44.87
C ALA A 90 27.89 62.84 -43.59
N ALA A 91 28.94 63.33 -42.93
CA ALA A 91 29.40 62.78 -41.65
C ALA A 91 28.36 62.96 -40.52
N ASP A 92 27.68 64.10 -40.48
CA ASP A 92 26.60 64.35 -39.52
C ASP A 92 25.40 63.42 -39.77
N ALA A 93 25.07 63.14 -41.04
CA ALA A 93 24.01 62.19 -41.39
C ALA A 93 24.39 60.74 -41.01
N GLU A 94 25.62 60.31 -41.29
CA GLU A 94 26.11 58.97 -40.95
C GLU A 94 26.16 58.77 -39.42
N THR A 95 26.68 59.75 -38.69
CA THR A 95 26.71 59.69 -37.21
C THR A 95 25.30 59.73 -36.61
N ALA A 96 24.36 60.48 -37.19
CA ALA A 96 22.96 60.46 -36.76
C ALA A 96 22.30 59.09 -36.98
N GLU A 97 22.55 58.45 -38.14
CA GLU A 97 22.06 57.10 -38.43
C GLU A 97 22.67 56.05 -37.47
N GLU A 98 23.98 56.13 -37.21
CA GLU A 98 24.66 55.25 -36.25
C GLU A 98 24.07 55.42 -34.84
N ILE A 99 23.85 56.65 -34.40
CA ILE A 99 23.21 56.94 -33.11
C ILE A 99 21.79 56.35 -33.05
N GLU A 100 21.01 56.45 -34.12
CA GLU A 100 19.65 55.88 -34.16
C GLU A 100 19.69 54.34 -34.11
N ASN A 101 20.60 53.70 -34.84
CA ASN A 101 20.78 52.26 -34.83
C ASN A 101 21.20 51.76 -33.43
N LEU A 102 22.17 52.44 -32.80
CA LEU A 102 22.60 52.12 -31.43
C LEU A 102 21.45 52.30 -30.42
N LYS A 103 20.63 53.34 -30.55
CA LYS A 103 19.42 53.52 -29.73
C LYS A 103 18.43 52.37 -29.93
N LYS A 104 18.17 51.95 -31.17
CA LYS A 104 17.29 50.79 -31.48
C LYS A 104 17.83 49.52 -30.83
N GLN A 105 19.12 49.24 -30.97
CA GLN A 105 19.76 48.08 -30.34
C GLN A 105 19.67 48.14 -28.81
N LEU A 106 19.91 49.30 -28.21
CA LEU A 106 19.81 49.50 -26.76
C LEU A 106 18.38 49.25 -26.25
N THR A 107 17.37 49.76 -26.95
CA THR A 107 15.96 49.53 -26.60
C THR A 107 15.58 48.06 -26.74
N ALA A 108 16.02 47.38 -27.80
CA ALA A 108 15.79 45.94 -27.99
C ALA A 108 16.45 45.11 -26.87
N GLN A 109 17.69 45.43 -26.48
CA GLN A 109 18.37 44.78 -25.36
C GLN A 109 17.67 45.08 -24.02
N THR A 110 17.21 46.30 -23.81
CA THR A 110 16.48 46.70 -22.58
C THR A 110 15.16 45.94 -22.47
N ASN A 111 14.39 45.84 -23.55
CA ASN A 111 13.15 45.05 -23.58
C ASN A 111 13.43 43.55 -23.35
N SER A 112 14.51 43.02 -23.93
CA SER A 112 14.93 41.64 -23.70
C SER A 112 15.29 41.40 -22.22
N LEU A 113 15.99 42.34 -21.58
CA LEU A 113 16.31 42.29 -20.16
C LEU A 113 15.05 42.35 -19.29
N GLU A 114 14.08 43.20 -19.62
CA GLU A 114 12.79 43.28 -18.90
C GLU A 114 12.03 41.94 -19.00
N ASN A 115 11.91 41.38 -20.21
CA ASN A 115 11.27 40.08 -20.44
C ASN A 115 11.98 38.94 -19.68
N LEU A 116 13.31 38.93 -19.66
CA LEU A 116 14.09 37.95 -18.89
C LEU A 116 13.86 38.11 -17.39
N LYS A 117 13.75 39.33 -16.90
CA LYS A 117 13.47 39.64 -15.49
C LYS A 117 12.07 39.18 -15.09
N GLU A 118 11.06 39.41 -15.91
CA GLU A 118 9.69 38.89 -15.71
C GLU A 118 9.68 37.35 -15.69
N ARG A 119 10.41 36.72 -16.62
CA ARG A 119 10.55 35.26 -16.66
C ARG A 119 11.25 34.71 -15.41
N ILE A 120 12.26 35.39 -14.90
CA ILE A 120 12.91 35.02 -13.63
C ILE A 120 11.90 35.15 -12.48
N SER A 121 11.16 36.25 -12.40
CA SER A 121 10.17 36.48 -11.34
C SER A 121 9.08 35.41 -11.32
N THR A 122 8.56 35.03 -12.49
CA THR A 122 7.53 33.97 -12.61
C THR A 122 8.08 32.60 -12.25
N LEU A 123 9.32 32.28 -12.64
CA LEU A 123 9.99 31.04 -12.23
C LEU A 123 10.26 30.99 -10.72
N GLU A 124 10.66 32.11 -10.12
CA GLU A 124 10.86 32.21 -8.67
C GLU A 124 9.56 32.01 -7.90
N GLN A 125 8.45 32.60 -8.38
CA GLN A 125 7.13 32.41 -7.80
C GLN A 125 6.69 30.95 -7.91
N SER A 126 6.80 30.33 -9.08
CA SER A 126 6.50 28.90 -9.27
C SER A 126 7.33 28.01 -8.35
N ARG A 127 8.62 28.32 -8.18
CA ARG A 127 9.51 27.57 -7.27
C ARG A 127 9.06 27.68 -5.82
N GLU A 128 8.63 28.87 -5.38
CA GLU A 128 8.16 29.09 -4.02
C GLU A 128 6.82 28.39 -3.77
N ASP A 129 5.89 28.45 -4.73
CA ASP A 129 4.61 27.73 -4.67
C ASP A 129 4.82 26.20 -4.59
N ASP A 130 5.72 25.66 -5.41
CA ASP A 130 6.10 24.24 -5.39
C ASP A 130 6.72 23.85 -4.05
N LYS A 131 7.61 24.69 -3.51
CA LYS A 131 8.23 24.48 -2.19
C LYS A 131 7.18 24.45 -1.08
N GLN A 132 6.25 25.41 -1.06
CA GLN A 132 5.16 25.47 -0.07
C GLN A 132 4.23 24.25 -0.19
N SER A 133 3.91 23.83 -1.43
CA SER A 133 3.13 22.62 -1.69
C SER A 133 3.81 21.36 -1.18
N LEU A 134 5.13 21.22 -1.41
CA LEU A 134 5.92 20.10 -0.91
C LEU A 134 6.01 20.12 0.62
N GLU A 135 6.26 21.26 1.25
CA GLU A 135 6.28 21.39 2.71
C GLU A 135 4.93 21.02 3.33
N HIS A 136 3.83 21.45 2.72
CA HIS A 136 2.48 21.06 3.16
C HIS A 136 2.26 19.55 3.03
N LYS A 137 2.66 18.93 1.91
CA LYS A 137 2.59 17.47 1.72
C LYS A 137 3.41 16.72 2.76
N ILE A 138 4.62 17.19 3.07
CA ILE A 138 5.49 16.59 4.10
C ILE A 138 4.79 16.64 5.47
N LYS A 139 4.27 17.80 5.88
CA LYS A 139 3.54 17.95 7.15
C LYS A 139 2.34 17.01 7.23
N LEU A 140 1.57 16.92 6.14
CA LEU A 140 0.40 16.04 6.06
C LEU A 140 0.80 14.55 6.14
N PHE A 141 1.92 14.15 5.53
CA PHE A 141 2.44 12.79 5.67
C PHE A 141 2.94 12.50 7.08
N ASP A 142 3.63 13.43 7.73
CA ASP A 142 4.09 13.28 9.11
C ASP A 142 2.92 13.14 10.09
N GLU A 143 1.85 13.90 9.90
CA GLU A 143 0.63 13.78 10.70
C GLU A 143 -0.05 12.42 10.50
N LYS A 144 -0.19 11.97 9.24
CA LYS A 144 -0.72 10.64 8.93
C LYS A 144 0.13 9.53 9.55
N TYR A 145 1.45 9.65 9.47
CA TYR A 145 2.38 8.68 10.07
C TYR A 145 2.26 8.65 11.59
N LYS A 146 2.22 9.82 12.25
CA LYS A 146 2.01 9.92 13.71
C LYS A 146 0.68 9.29 14.12
N LYS A 147 -0.42 9.58 13.42
CA LYS A 147 -1.74 8.99 13.69
C LYS A 147 -1.70 7.47 13.57
N LYS A 148 -1.15 6.94 12.48
CA LYS A 148 -1.02 5.49 12.26
C LYS A 148 -0.11 4.82 13.30
N LYS A 149 0.96 5.50 13.73
CA LYS A 149 1.82 5.02 14.82
C LYS A 149 1.06 4.90 16.13
N VAL A 150 0.26 5.90 16.51
CA VAL A 150 -0.56 5.83 17.74
C VAL A 150 -1.60 4.70 17.63
N GLU A 151 -2.25 4.56 16.48
CA GLU A 151 -3.20 3.48 16.23
C GLU A 151 -2.54 2.10 16.39
N LEU A 152 -1.40 1.85 15.73
CA LEU A 152 -0.68 0.58 15.84
C LEU A 152 -0.19 0.29 17.27
N VAL A 153 0.28 1.31 17.99
CA VAL A 153 0.66 1.17 19.40
C VAL A 153 -0.55 0.83 20.27
N SER A 154 -1.72 1.40 19.98
CA SER A 154 -2.95 1.07 20.69
C SER A 154 -3.38 -0.38 20.45
N GLN A 155 -3.31 -0.85 19.19
CA GLN A 155 -3.61 -2.23 18.83
C GLN A 155 -2.63 -3.21 19.50
N LEU A 156 -1.34 -2.87 19.55
CA LEU A 156 -0.33 -3.65 20.25
C LEU A 156 -0.63 -3.76 21.74
N LYS A 157 -1.02 -2.66 22.40
CA LYS A 157 -1.41 -2.66 23.82
C LYS A 157 -2.62 -3.56 24.08
N VAL A 158 -3.65 -3.48 23.24
CA VAL A 158 -4.85 -4.32 23.35
C VAL A 158 -4.50 -5.80 23.15
N LEU A 159 -3.67 -6.11 22.15
CA LEU A 159 -3.22 -7.48 21.90
C LEU A 159 -2.42 -8.02 23.08
N ASN A 160 -1.53 -7.21 23.66
CA ASN A 160 -0.74 -7.58 24.83
C ASN A 160 -1.64 -7.83 26.06
N ALA A 161 -2.67 -7.01 26.26
CA ALA A 161 -3.66 -7.25 27.31
C ALA A 161 -4.41 -8.57 27.09
N ARG A 162 -4.79 -8.89 25.85
CA ARG A 162 -5.43 -10.18 25.52
C ARG A 162 -4.50 -11.37 25.75
N ILE A 163 -3.22 -11.23 25.43
CA ILE A 163 -2.21 -12.26 25.72
C ILE A 163 -2.10 -12.50 27.22
N ASN A 164 -2.03 -11.42 28.03
CA ASN A 164 -1.97 -11.54 29.49
C ASN A 164 -3.20 -12.27 30.05
N VAL A 165 -4.40 -11.93 29.59
CA VAL A 165 -5.64 -12.63 30.00
C VAL A 165 -5.61 -14.11 29.62
N LEU A 166 -5.10 -14.45 28.43
CA LEU A 166 -4.94 -15.85 28.01
C LEU A 166 -3.93 -16.61 28.87
N ASP A 167 -2.84 -15.97 29.25
CA ASP A 167 -1.84 -16.58 30.12
C ASP A 167 -2.36 -16.76 31.54
N ASP A 168 -3.14 -15.83 32.07
CA ASP A 168 -3.81 -15.99 33.37
C ASP A 168 -4.88 -17.08 33.32
N PHE A 169 -5.65 -17.17 32.23
CA PHE A 169 -6.56 -18.28 32.01
C PHE A 169 -5.83 -19.63 32.00
N LYS A 170 -4.68 -19.74 31.31
CA LYS A 170 -3.87 -20.97 31.30
C LYS A 170 -3.33 -21.32 32.69
N LYS A 171 -2.94 -20.32 33.49
CA LYS A 171 -2.52 -20.53 34.89
C LYS A 171 -3.65 -21.09 35.74
N VAL A 172 -4.89 -20.63 35.55
CA VAL A 172 -6.08 -21.10 36.29
C VAL A 172 -6.59 -22.44 35.77
N GLN A 173 -6.48 -22.71 34.47
CA GLN A 173 -7.00 -23.93 33.85
C GLN A 173 -6.34 -25.20 34.40
N LYS A 174 -5.02 -25.20 34.61
CA LYS A 174 -4.29 -26.35 35.13
C LYS A 174 -4.75 -26.79 36.54
N PRO A 175 -4.73 -25.93 37.57
CA PRO A 175 -5.16 -26.33 38.92
C PRO A 175 -6.65 -26.66 38.96
N LEU A 176 -7.50 -26.00 38.15
CA LEU A 176 -8.91 -26.36 38.06
C LEU A 176 -9.10 -27.76 37.46
N GLY A 177 -8.34 -28.10 36.42
CA GLY A 177 -8.35 -29.44 35.83
C GLY A 177 -7.84 -30.51 36.78
N GLU A 178 -6.84 -30.20 37.61
CA GLU A 178 -6.35 -31.10 38.66
C GLU A 178 -7.40 -31.33 39.74
N LYS A 179 -8.04 -30.27 40.26
CA LYS A 179 -9.15 -30.37 41.23
C LYS A 179 -10.34 -31.17 40.68
N LEU A 180 -10.65 -31.00 39.39
CA LEU A 180 -11.74 -31.72 38.75
C LEU A 180 -11.44 -33.22 38.67
N LYS A 181 -10.20 -33.60 38.32
CA LYS A 181 -9.76 -34.99 38.34
C LYS A 181 -9.77 -35.59 39.75
N GLU A 182 -9.28 -34.85 40.74
CA GLU A 182 -9.32 -35.28 42.15
C GLU A 182 -10.76 -35.52 42.62
N ASN A 183 -11.69 -34.62 42.26
CA ASN A 183 -13.10 -34.78 42.57
C ASN A 183 -13.75 -35.97 41.84
N GLU A 184 -13.39 -36.21 40.56
CA GLU A 184 -13.83 -37.40 39.83
C GLU A 184 -13.34 -38.69 40.51
N GLU A 185 -12.07 -38.75 40.92
CA GLU A 185 -11.49 -39.89 41.64
C GLU A 185 -12.21 -40.13 42.97
N LEU A 186 -12.49 -39.07 43.75
CA LEU A 186 -13.26 -39.15 44.99
C LEU A 186 -14.70 -39.62 44.76
N MET A 187 -15.36 -39.18 43.68
CA MET A 187 -16.71 -39.62 43.33
C MET A 187 -16.73 -41.12 42.98
N VAL A 188 -15.75 -41.60 42.21
CA VAL A 188 -15.61 -43.03 41.90
C VAL A 188 -15.36 -43.85 43.16
N GLU A 189 -14.49 -43.38 44.07
CA GLU A 189 -14.23 -44.07 45.34
C GLU A 189 -15.48 -44.10 46.23
N ASN A 190 -16.23 -43.00 46.31
CA ASN A 190 -17.48 -42.93 47.06
C ASN A 190 -18.56 -43.83 46.46
N GLU A 191 -18.69 -43.87 45.13
CA GLU A 191 -19.62 -44.79 44.46
C GLU A 191 -19.26 -46.25 44.75
N LYS A 192 -17.96 -46.58 44.76
CA LYS A 192 -17.49 -47.92 45.12
C LYS A 192 -17.80 -48.26 46.58
N LYS A 193 -17.50 -47.36 47.53
CA LYS A 193 -17.86 -47.52 48.95
C LYS A 193 -19.36 -47.69 49.13
N MET A 194 -20.17 -46.88 48.44
CA MET A 194 -21.63 -46.96 48.51
C MET A 194 -22.14 -48.31 47.98
N LYS A 195 -21.62 -48.80 46.85
CA LYS A 195 -21.94 -50.15 46.34
C LYS A 195 -21.56 -51.26 47.33
N GLU A 196 -20.38 -51.18 47.95
CA GLU A 196 -19.95 -52.15 48.97
C GLU A 196 -20.86 -52.13 50.19
N THR A 197 -21.24 -50.93 50.68
CA THR A 197 -22.19 -50.81 51.80
C THR A 197 -23.57 -51.35 51.44
N MET A 198 -24.08 -51.07 50.24
CA MET A 198 -25.35 -51.59 49.74
C MET A 198 -25.35 -53.12 49.73
N LEU A 199 -24.31 -53.74 49.16
CA LEU A 199 -24.17 -55.19 49.15
C LEU A 199 -24.07 -55.78 50.57
N SER A 200 -23.44 -55.09 51.51
CA SER A 200 -23.38 -55.52 52.91
C SER A 200 -24.74 -55.46 53.60
N ILE A 201 -25.53 -54.43 53.31
CA ILE A 201 -26.90 -54.26 53.83
C ILE A 201 -27.80 -55.34 53.24
N ASP A 202 -27.74 -55.59 51.93
CA ASP A 202 -28.54 -56.64 51.26
C ASP A 202 -28.24 -58.02 51.85
N ARG A 203 -26.96 -58.34 52.07
CA ARG A 203 -26.56 -59.61 52.72
C ARG A 203 -27.10 -59.72 54.14
N ARG A 204 -27.07 -58.64 54.92
CA ARG A 204 -27.60 -58.63 56.28
C ARG A 204 -29.12 -58.84 56.28
N ILE A 205 -29.84 -58.13 55.41
CA ILE A 205 -31.29 -58.29 55.26
C ILE A 205 -31.64 -59.73 54.89
N GLU A 206 -30.91 -60.35 53.96
CA GLU A 206 -31.18 -61.72 53.56
C GLU A 206 -30.88 -62.72 54.67
N PHE A 207 -29.81 -62.49 55.44
CA PHE A 207 -29.50 -63.29 56.62
C PHE A 207 -30.57 -63.15 57.71
N ASP A 208 -31.03 -61.93 58.00
CA ASP A 208 -32.08 -61.67 58.99
C ASP A 208 -33.42 -62.31 58.58
N LYS A 209 -33.77 -62.29 57.29
CA LYS A 209 -34.94 -63.02 56.76
C LYS A 209 -34.83 -64.52 57.00
N GLU A 210 -33.66 -65.10 56.78
CA GLU A 210 -33.45 -66.55 56.94
C GLU A 210 -33.48 -66.97 58.41
N ILE A 211 -32.91 -66.15 59.30
CA ILE A 211 -33.07 -66.33 60.76
C ILE A 211 -34.54 -66.30 61.14
N LEU A 212 -35.27 -65.27 60.70
CA LEU A 212 -36.69 -65.12 61.04
C LEU A 212 -37.52 -66.32 60.53
N LYS A 213 -37.24 -66.82 59.32
CA LYS A 213 -37.89 -68.04 58.82
C LYS A 213 -37.61 -69.24 59.71
N ASN A 214 -36.36 -69.45 60.10
CA ASN A 214 -35.97 -70.56 60.96
C ASN A 214 -36.63 -70.47 62.34
N GLU A 215 -36.65 -69.28 62.96
CA GLU A 215 -37.36 -69.04 64.22
C GLU A 215 -38.86 -69.30 64.10
N MET A 216 -39.48 -68.90 62.99
CA MET A 216 -40.89 -69.21 62.70
C MET A 216 -41.12 -70.72 62.54
N TYR A 217 -40.23 -71.43 61.83
CA TYR A 217 -40.32 -72.89 61.68
C TYR A 217 -40.19 -73.61 63.02
N ASP A 218 -39.25 -73.20 63.87
CA ASP A 218 -39.05 -73.79 65.20
C ASP A 218 -40.27 -73.54 66.10
N CYS A 219 -40.81 -72.32 66.10
CA CYS A 219 -42.04 -71.99 66.83
C CYS A 219 -43.23 -72.82 66.34
N LEU A 220 -43.36 -73.01 65.02
CA LEU A 220 -44.41 -73.83 64.43
C LEU A 220 -44.25 -75.31 64.83
N LEU A 221 -43.02 -75.83 64.84
CA LEU A 221 -42.72 -77.21 65.26
C LEU A 221 -43.03 -77.42 66.74
N ASP A 222 -42.64 -76.49 67.61
CA ASP A 222 -42.95 -76.54 69.04
C ASP A 222 -44.45 -76.49 69.30
N LEU A 223 -45.16 -75.58 68.62
CA LEU A 223 -46.62 -75.48 68.72
C LEU A 223 -47.29 -76.77 68.24
N ALA A 224 -46.84 -77.33 67.11
CA ALA A 224 -47.34 -78.59 66.58
C ALA A 224 -47.08 -79.76 67.55
N ALA A 225 -45.90 -79.82 68.18
CA ALA A 225 -45.57 -80.84 69.16
C ALA A 225 -46.46 -80.73 70.42
N GLN A 226 -46.68 -79.51 70.94
CA GLN A 226 -47.57 -79.26 72.07
C GLN A 226 -49.02 -79.66 71.74
N PHE A 227 -49.52 -79.25 70.57
CA PHE A 227 -50.84 -79.67 70.09
C PHE A 227 -50.94 -81.18 69.96
N GLN A 228 -49.91 -81.86 69.44
CA GLN A 228 -49.90 -83.31 69.29
C GLN A 228 -49.97 -84.02 70.66
N VAL A 229 -49.24 -83.53 71.67
CA VAL A 229 -49.26 -84.09 73.03
C VAL A 229 -50.62 -83.90 73.70
N GLU A 230 -51.20 -82.70 73.64
CA GLU A 230 -52.54 -82.44 74.21
C GLU A 230 -53.63 -83.25 73.50
N THR A 231 -53.60 -83.27 72.17
CA THR A 231 -54.56 -84.03 71.33
C THR A 231 -54.48 -85.52 71.66
N ASN A 232 -53.28 -86.08 71.81
CA ASN A 232 -53.09 -87.49 72.18
C ASN A 232 -53.53 -87.81 73.62
N LYS A 233 -53.57 -86.83 74.53
CA LYS A 233 -54.00 -87.02 75.92
C LYS A 233 -55.52 -87.05 76.07
N HIS A 234 -56.24 -86.26 75.26
CA HIS A 234 -57.69 -86.07 75.38
C HIS A 234 -58.52 -86.95 74.43
N ILE A 235 -57.92 -87.51 73.38
CA ILE A 235 -58.62 -88.34 72.40
C ILE A 235 -58.52 -89.83 72.77
N SER A 236 -59.65 -90.53 72.77
CA SER A 236 -59.73 -91.97 73.05
C SER A 236 -59.02 -92.81 71.97
N LYS A 237 -58.45 -93.97 72.34
CA LYS A 237 -57.69 -94.83 71.40
C LYS A 237 -58.45 -95.20 70.10
N PRO A 238 -59.77 -95.51 70.12
CA PRO A 238 -60.53 -95.73 68.89
C PRO A 238 -60.56 -94.49 67.98
N ASN A 239 -60.73 -93.30 68.55
CA ASN A 239 -60.72 -92.05 67.80
C ASN A 239 -59.32 -91.68 67.31
N GLN A 240 -58.25 -92.00 68.06
CA GLN A 240 -56.87 -91.85 67.57
C GLN A 240 -56.60 -92.76 66.37
N ARG A 241 -57.10 -94.01 66.39
CA ARG A 241 -57.01 -94.91 65.23
C ARG A 241 -57.82 -94.35 64.06
N LEU A 242 -59.04 -93.89 64.30
CA LEU A 242 -59.88 -93.25 63.28
C LEU A 242 -59.26 -91.97 62.71
N MET A 243 -58.53 -91.19 63.52
CA MET A 243 -57.75 -90.03 63.06
C MET A 243 -56.52 -90.47 62.26
N ARG A 244 -55.80 -91.53 62.64
CA ARG A 244 -54.69 -92.06 61.84
C ARG A 244 -55.18 -92.63 60.51
N GLU A 245 -56.29 -93.34 60.50
CA GLU A 245 -56.95 -93.83 59.28
C GLU A 245 -57.48 -92.66 58.46
N ASN A 246 -58.07 -91.61 59.07
CA ASN A 246 -58.43 -90.38 58.34
C ASN A 246 -57.21 -89.62 57.81
N ILE A 247 -56.10 -89.57 58.54
CA ILE A 247 -54.86 -88.94 58.06
C ILE A 247 -54.28 -89.77 56.92
N MET A 248 -54.31 -91.09 57.00
CA MET A 248 -53.90 -91.97 55.91
C MET A 248 -54.79 -91.79 54.68
N LEU A 249 -56.12 -91.81 54.85
CA LEU A 249 -57.08 -91.55 53.79
C LEU A 249 -56.97 -90.12 53.25
N LYS A 250 -56.64 -89.13 54.10
CA LYS A 250 -56.39 -87.75 53.70
C LYS A 250 -55.07 -87.62 52.95
N ASN A 251 -54.05 -88.40 53.30
CA ASN A 251 -52.79 -88.45 52.55
C ASN A 251 -53.00 -89.17 51.21
N GLU A 252 -53.78 -90.24 51.16
CA GLU A 252 -54.19 -90.86 49.89
C GLU A 252 -55.05 -89.89 49.05
N LEU A 253 -55.95 -89.14 49.67
CA LEU A 253 -56.71 -88.07 49.02
C LEU A 253 -55.83 -86.90 48.61
N LEU A 254 -54.75 -86.57 49.32
CA LEU A 254 -53.78 -85.54 48.94
C LEU A 254 -52.95 -86.02 47.77
N VAL A 255 -52.55 -87.29 47.72
CA VAL A 255 -51.89 -87.86 46.52
C VAL A 255 -52.84 -87.82 45.33
N ILE A 256 -54.13 -88.15 45.52
CA ILE A 256 -55.15 -88.02 44.47
C ILE A 256 -55.42 -86.54 44.14
N SER A 257 -55.38 -85.64 45.13
CA SER A 257 -55.55 -84.20 44.94
C SER A 257 -54.38 -83.63 44.17
N ASP A 258 -53.14 -83.98 44.50
CA ASP A 258 -51.93 -83.59 43.76
C ASP A 258 -51.97 -84.16 42.32
N GLU A 259 -52.57 -85.33 42.12
CA GLU A 259 -52.80 -85.90 40.78
C GLU A 259 -53.92 -85.17 40.02
N VAL A 260 -54.92 -84.63 40.73
CA VAL A 260 -55.98 -83.76 40.19
C VAL A 260 -55.48 -82.34 40.00
N ASP A 261 -54.61 -81.84 40.86
CA ASP A 261 -54.03 -80.51 40.91
C ASP A 261 -52.92 -80.41 39.89
N SER A 262 -52.15 -81.46 39.63
CA SER A 262 -51.24 -81.53 38.47
C SER A 262 -52.02 -81.61 37.14
N LYS A 263 -53.21 -82.25 37.12
CA LYS A 263 -54.11 -82.18 35.96
C LYS A 263 -54.82 -80.84 35.84
N MET A 264 -55.11 -80.17 36.95
CA MET A 264 -55.71 -78.83 37.03
C MET A 264 -54.67 -77.77 36.69
N GLU A 265 -53.41 -77.93 37.10
CA GLU A 265 -52.25 -77.13 36.70
C GLU A 265 -51.99 -77.34 35.23
N ALA A 266 -51.99 -78.57 34.71
CA ALA A 266 -51.93 -78.79 33.26
C ALA A 266 -53.11 -78.12 32.51
N GLN A 267 -54.30 -78.07 33.12
CA GLN A 267 -55.47 -77.37 32.58
C GLN A 267 -55.37 -75.83 32.74
N VAL A 268 -54.77 -75.34 33.82
CA VAL A 268 -54.53 -73.93 34.12
C VAL A 268 -53.41 -73.43 33.24
N ASP A 269 -52.34 -74.19 33.02
CA ASP A 269 -51.28 -73.95 32.05
C ASP A 269 -51.84 -73.95 30.63
N LEU A 270 -52.76 -74.86 30.29
CA LEU A 270 -53.50 -74.79 29.03
C LEU A 270 -54.33 -73.51 28.93
N LYS A 271 -54.99 -73.07 30.02
CA LYS A 271 -55.76 -71.81 30.05
C LYS A 271 -54.85 -70.57 30.02
N ILE A 272 -53.71 -70.59 30.71
CA ILE A 272 -52.70 -69.53 30.73
C ILE A 272 -52.09 -69.43 29.34
N ASN A 273 -51.74 -70.54 28.70
CA ASN A 273 -51.29 -70.55 27.31
C ASN A 273 -52.36 -70.03 26.35
N VAL A 274 -53.64 -70.36 26.56
CA VAL A 274 -54.75 -69.79 25.77
C VAL A 274 -54.91 -68.28 26.02
N VAL A 275 -54.78 -67.82 27.27
CA VAL A 275 -54.81 -66.40 27.64
C VAL A 275 -53.59 -65.66 27.11
N GLU A 276 -52.40 -66.25 27.14
CA GLU A 276 -51.18 -65.71 26.55
C GLU A 276 -51.25 -65.68 25.03
N HIS A 277 -51.79 -66.71 24.38
CA HIS A 277 -52.05 -66.68 22.94
C HIS A 277 -53.05 -65.60 22.59
N ARG A 278 -54.12 -65.43 23.40
CA ARG A 278 -55.06 -64.31 23.24
C ARG A 278 -54.38 -62.96 23.49
N ARG A 279 -53.52 -62.84 24.50
CA ARG A 279 -52.75 -61.62 24.80
C ARG A 279 -51.77 -61.28 23.68
N LYS A 280 -51.10 -62.28 23.10
CA LYS A 280 -50.23 -62.13 21.91
C LYS A 280 -51.04 -61.67 20.69
N ILE A 281 -52.23 -62.24 20.47
CA ILE A 281 -53.14 -61.80 19.39
C ILE A 281 -53.64 -60.36 19.66
N ASP A 282 -53.96 -60.01 20.90
CA ASP A 282 -54.38 -58.65 21.30
C ASP A 282 -53.23 -57.65 21.19
N GLU A 283 -52.01 -58.04 21.54
CA GLU A 283 -50.78 -57.27 21.35
C GLU A 283 -50.51 -57.05 19.86
N GLU A 284 -50.59 -58.10 19.03
CA GLU A 284 -50.42 -58.03 17.57
C GLU A 284 -51.51 -57.17 16.91
N THR A 285 -52.77 -57.30 17.32
CA THR A 285 -53.86 -56.45 16.82
C THR A 285 -53.75 -55.02 17.32
N SER A 286 -53.27 -54.77 18.55
CA SER A 286 -52.97 -53.43 19.05
C SER A 286 -51.80 -52.79 18.30
N PHE A 287 -50.78 -53.58 17.97
CA PHE A 287 -49.63 -53.16 17.17
C PHE A 287 -50.04 -52.84 15.74
N PHE A 288 -50.91 -53.67 15.14
CA PHE A 288 -51.49 -53.41 13.83
C PHE A 288 -52.36 -52.15 13.83
N ARG A 289 -53.20 -51.94 14.85
CA ARG A 289 -53.98 -50.69 15.02
C ARG A 289 -53.08 -49.47 15.17
N ARG A 290 -52.02 -49.55 15.98
CA ARG A 290 -51.01 -48.47 16.12
C ARG A 290 -50.32 -48.19 14.79
N LYS A 291 -49.90 -49.23 14.05
CA LYS A 291 -49.32 -49.08 12.70
C LYS A 291 -50.30 -48.44 11.72
N LEU A 292 -51.58 -48.79 11.76
CA LEU A 292 -52.62 -48.20 10.93
C LEU A 292 -52.85 -46.71 11.26
N VAL A 293 -52.86 -46.35 12.54
CA VAL A 293 -52.95 -44.95 12.99
C VAL A 293 -51.72 -44.17 12.56
N ILE A 294 -50.51 -44.72 12.76
CA ILE A 294 -49.25 -44.11 12.31
C ILE A 294 -49.28 -43.90 10.80
N ALA A 295 -49.71 -44.89 10.02
CA ALA A 295 -49.84 -44.77 8.57
C ALA A 295 -50.84 -43.68 8.16
N LYS A 296 -52.00 -43.57 8.84
CA LYS A 296 -52.97 -42.48 8.60
C LYS A 296 -52.42 -41.09 8.94
N VAL A 297 -51.67 -40.97 10.04
CA VAL A 297 -51.01 -39.71 10.42
C VAL A 297 -49.91 -39.37 9.42
N GLN A 298 -49.11 -40.34 8.99
CA GLN A 298 -48.09 -40.17 7.96
C GLN A 298 -48.71 -39.71 6.63
N GLU A 299 -49.82 -40.32 6.20
CA GLU A 299 -50.57 -39.92 5.00
C GLU A 299 -51.04 -38.45 5.11
N GLN A 300 -51.59 -38.03 6.25
CA GLN A 300 -52.02 -36.65 6.47
C GLN A 300 -50.85 -35.66 6.50
N VAL A 301 -49.72 -36.02 7.13
CA VAL A 301 -48.50 -35.20 7.15
C VAL A 301 -47.93 -35.06 5.73
N LEU A 302 -47.94 -36.13 4.95
CA LEU A 302 -47.45 -36.15 3.57
C LEU A 302 -48.34 -35.28 2.66
N GLN A 303 -49.66 -35.32 2.85
CA GLN A 303 -50.59 -34.39 2.18
C GLN A 303 -50.34 -32.92 2.59
N HIS A 304 -50.04 -32.65 3.86
CA HIS A 304 -49.75 -31.30 4.34
C HIS A 304 -48.42 -30.77 3.79
N LEU A 305 -47.40 -31.63 3.71
CA LEU A 305 -46.10 -31.33 3.09
C LEU A 305 -46.24 -31.08 1.58
N LYS A 306 -47.03 -31.89 0.85
CA LYS A 306 -47.33 -31.64 -0.57
C LYS A 306 -48.03 -30.29 -0.78
N LYS A 307 -48.96 -29.90 0.09
CA LYS A 307 -49.61 -28.57 0.04
C LYS A 307 -48.63 -27.43 0.34
N LYS A 308 -47.70 -27.60 1.29
CA LYS A 308 -46.64 -26.60 1.56
C LYS A 308 -45.63 -26.49 0.41
N LEU A 309 -45.25 -27.62 -0.20
CA LEU A 309 -44.37 -27.65 -1.37
C LEU A 309 -45.01 -26.93 -2.56
N GLN A 310 -46.31 -27.15 -2.79
CA GLN A 310 -47.04 -26.46 -3.85
C GLN A 310 -47.08 -24.94 -3.60
N LYS A 311 -47.38 -24.50 -2.36
CA LYS A 311 -47.32 -23.08 -1.97
C LYS A 311 -45.92 -22.49 -2.15
N ALA A 312 -44.86 -23.22 -1.77
CA ALA A 312 -43.47 -22.77 -1.97
C ALA A 312 -43.09 -22.65 -3.45
N LYS A 313 -43.61 -23.55 -4.30
CA LYS A 313 -43.43 -23.51 -5.75
C LYS A 313 -44.16 -22.30 -6.38
N ASP A 314 -45.32 -21.94 -5.85
CA ASP A 314 -46.06 -20.73 -6.25
C ASP A 314 -45.38 -19.42 -5.79
N PHE A 315 -44.60 -19.45 -4.70
CA PHE A 315 -43.76 -18.32 -4.27
C PHE A 315 -42.43 -18.21 -5.06
N LEU A 316 -41.89 -19.34 -5.53
CA LEU A 316 -40.67 -19.38 -6.34
C LEU A 316 -40.90 -18.92 -7.79
N SER A 317 -42.10 -19.11 -8.34
CA SER A 317 -42.47 -18.58 -9.67
C SER A 317 -42.65 -17.05 -9.69
N THR A 318 -42.65 -16.39 -8.53
CA THR A 318 -42.74 -14.91 -8.41
C THR A 318 -41.37 -14.22 -8.28
N ILE A 319 -40.28 -14.97 -8.11
CA ILE A 319 -38.93 -14.41 -8.06
C ILE A 319 -38.36 -14.43 -9.48
N ASN A 320 -38.31 -13.25 -10.10
CA ASN A 320 -37.68 -13.03 -11.40
C ASN A 320 -36.22 -13.51 -11.33
N ILE A 321 -35.91 -14.57 -12.07
CA ILE A 321 -34.54 -14.96 -12.39
C ILE A 321 -33.93 -13.75 -13.15
N PRO A 322 -32.76 -13.23 -12.74
CA PRO A 322 -32.11 -12.15 -13.48
C PRO A 322 -31.92 -12.56 -14.93
N ASP A 323 -32.31 -11.67 -15.84
CA ASP A 323 -32.12 -11.82 -17.28
C ASP A 323 -30.69 -12.29 -17.60
N PRO A 324 -30.49 -13.42 -18.33
CA PRO A 324 -29.17 -13.94 -18.67
C PRO A 324 -28.27 -12.92 -19.40
N GLY A 325 -28.86 -11.89 -20.04
CA GLY A 325 -28.11 -10.78 -20.63
C GLY A 325 -27.45 -9.81 -19.62
N ALA A 326 -27.88 -9.81 -18.35
CA ALA A 326 -27.24 -9.00 -17.31
C ALA A 326 -25.97 -9.68 -16.77
N GLU A 327 -25.99 -11.01 -16.64
CA GLU A 327 -24.85 -11.81 -16.18
C GLU A 327 -23.66 -11.72 -17.16
N GLU A 328 -23.93 -11.79 -18.46
CA GLU A 328 -22.91 -11.66 -19.50
C GLU A 328 -22.25 -10.27 -19.51
N LYS A 329 -23.01 -9.20 -19.20
CA LYS A 329 -22.47 -7.84 -19.04
C LYS A 329 -21.57 -7.71 -17.81
N TYR A 330 -21.91 -8.36 -16.70
CA TYR A 330 -21.05 -8.37 -15.51
C TYR A 330 -19.76 -9.15 -15.75
N LEU A 331 -19.82 -10.27 -16.47
CA LEU A 331 -18.64 -11.03 -16.88
C LEU A 331 -17.70 -10.19 -17.77
N LEU A 332 -18.23 -9.49 -18.77
CA LEU A 332 -17.47 -8.57 -19.61
C LEU A 332 -16.78 -7.45 -18.83
N LEU A 333 -17.45 -6.90 -17.81
CA LEU A 333 -16.86 -5.88 -16.93
C LEU A 333 -15.75 -6.45 -16.05
N ILE A 334 -15.91 -7.68 -15.55
CA ILE A 334 -14.90 -8.37 -14.77
C ILE A 334 -13.66 -8.66 -15.61
N ASP A 335 -13.84 -9.13 -16.85
CA ASP A 335 -12.73 -9.42 -17.74
C ASP A 335 -11.99 -8.15 -18.18
N LYS A 336 -12.72 -7.06 -18.46
CA LYS A 336 -12.11 -5.75 -18.72
C LYS A 336 -11.31 -5.24 -17.52
N ALA A 337 -11.82 -5.40 -16.30
CA ALA A 337 -11.09 -5.01 -15.08
C ALA A 337 -9.81 -5.85 -14.89
N ARG A 338 -9.83 -7.13 -15.26
CA ARG A 338 -8.65 -8.00 -15.24
C ARG A 338 -7.60 -7.57 -16.27
N GLU A 339 -8.01 -7.20 -17.48
CA GLU A 339 -7.10 -6.67 -18.50
C GLU A 339 -6.42 -5.38 -18.03
N GLU A 340 -7.17 -4.47 -17.42
CA GLU A 340 -6.64 -3.23 -16.84
C GLU A 340 -5.64 -3.51 -15.69
N GLU A 341 -5.91 -4.52 -14.84
CA GLU A 341 -4.98 -4.97 -13.79
C GLU A 341 -3.68 -5.51 -14.39
N HIS A 342 -3.77 -6.33 -15.44
CA HIS A 342 -2.61 -6.91 -16.11
C HIS A 342 -1.73 -5.83 -16.75
N GLU A 343 -2.32 -4.84 -17.41
CA GLU A 343 -1.62 -3.70 -18.00
C GLU A 343 -0.92 -2.87 -16.92
N ALA A 344 -1.61 -2.53 -15.83
CA ALA A 344 -1.03 -1.79 -14.71
C ALA A 344 0.15 -2.55 -14.07
N LYS A 345 0.04 -3.87 -13.94
CA LYS A 345 1.10 -4.73 -13.39
C LYS A 345 2.32 -4.82 -14.32
N PHE A 346 2.10 -4.83 -15.62
CA PHE A 346 3.16 -4.76 -16.62
C PHE A 346 3.90 -3.43 -16.55
N GLN A 347 3.18 -2.31 -16.53
CA GLN A 347 3.76 -0.97 -16.39
C GLN A 347 4.54 -0.82 -15.08
N PHE A 348 4.01 -1.34 -13.97
CA PHE A 348 4.71 -1.35 -12.69
C PHE A 348 6.01 -2.14 -12.74
N SER A 349 6.01 -3.30 -13.39
CA SER A 349 7.20 -4.14 -13.55
C SER A 349 8.27 -3.46 -14.42
N SER A 350 7.84 -2.79 -15.49
CA SER A 350 8.71 -1.96 -16.35
C SER A 350 9.34 -0.80 -15.57
N MET A 351 8.54 -0.05 -14.81
CA MET A 351 9.03 1.06 -13.99
C MET A 351 9.98 0.59 -12.89
N LYS A 352 9.73 -0.58 -12.30
CA LYS A 352 10.64 -1.21 -11.32
C LYS A 352 12.00 -1.57 -11.94
N ALA A 353 12.02 -2.06 -13.17
CA ALA A 353 13.26 -2.35 -13.90
C ALA A 353 14.06 -1.07 -14.20
N LEU A 354 13.39 -0.01 -14.64
CA LEU A 354 14.02 1.31 -14.85
C LEU A 354 14.60 1.89 -13.56
N LEU A 355 13.87 1.80 -12.44
CA LEU A 355 14.36 2.25 -11.14
C LEU A 355 15.61 1.46 -10.71
N HIS A 356 15.64 0.15 -10.92
CA HIS A 356 16.82 -0.65 -10.64
C HIS A 356 18.02 -0.22 -11.50
N LYS A 357 17.81 0.09 -12.78
CA LYS A 357 18.84 0.61 -13.70
C LYS A 357 19.39 1.96 -13.24
N GLU A 358 18.54 2.88 -12.78
CA GLU A 358 19.01 4.18 -12.25
C GLU A 358 19.73 4.01 -10.90
N ARG A 359 19.26 3.10 -10.05
CA ARG A 359 19.93 2.79 -8.79
C ARG A 359 21.35 2.24 -9.01
N THR A 360 21.54 1.34 -9.97
CA THR A 360 22.87 0.80 -10.29
C THR A 360 23.80 1.89 -10.82
N LYS A 361 23.32 2.76 -11.71
CA LYS A 361 24.08 3.94 -12.17
C LYS A 361 24.52 4.81 -11.00
N LEU A 362 23.61 5.15 -10.08
CA LEU A 362 23.91 5.97 -8.91
C LEU A 362 24.95 5.31 -8.00
N THR A 363 24.84 3.99 -7.77
CA THR A 363 25.85 3.26 -7.00
C THR A 363 27.23 3.27 -7.68
N TYR A 364 27.27 3.17 -9.01
CA TYR A 364 28.52 3.24 -9.78
C TYR A 364 29.15 4.64 -9.74
N SER A 365 28.35 5.70 -9.93
CA SER A 365 28.82 7.08 -9.76
C SER A 365 29.33 7.34 -8.35
N GLY A 366 28.65 6.82 -7.32
CA GLY A 366 29.10 6.89 -5.93
C GLY A 366 30.43 6.18 -5.69
N TYR A 367 30.65 5.03 -6.33
CA TYR A 367 31.93 4.32 -6.28
C TYR A 367 33.05 5.13 -6.94
N ILE A 368 32.82 5.71 -8.13
CA ILE A 368 33.80 6.57 -8.80
C ILE A 368 34.14 7.78 -7.93
N LEU A 369 33.14 8.43 -7.33
CA LEU A 369 33.35 9.58 -6.46
C LEU A 369 34.24 9.23 -5.27
N ARG A 370 33.93 8.14 -4.55
CA ARG A 370 34.77 7.65 -3.44
C ARG A 370 36.20 7.34 -3.88
N ARG A 371 36.37 6.73 -5.07
CA ARG A 371 37.69 6.44 -5.64
C ARG A 371 38.47 7.73 -5.93
N LEU A 372 37.82 8.75 -6.46
CA LEU A 372 38.43 10.07 -6.70
C LEU A 372 38.77 10.78 -5.38
N GLU A 373 37.90 10.74 -4.38
CA GLU A 373 38.15 11.29 -3.05
C GLU A 373 39.38 10.66 -2.40
N CYS A 374 39.53 9.33 -2.45
CA CYS A 374 40.72 8.65 -1.95
C CYS A 374 41.99 9.08 -2.67
N LYS A 375 41.93 9.24 -4.01
CA LYS A 375 43.06 9.72 -4.81
C LYS A 375 43.43 11.16 -4.48
N ILE A 376 42.45 12.05 -4.34
CA ILE A 376 42.67 13.45 -3.96
C ILE A 376 43.29 13.50 -2.56
N LYS A 377 42.78 12.71 -1.60
CA LYS A 377 43.33 12.64 -0.25
C LYS A 377 44.79 12.21 -0.26
N ALA A 378 45.14 11.18 -1.04
CA ALA A 378 46.52 10.74 -1.19
C ALA A 378 47.43 11.85 -1.76
N LEU A 379 46.97 12.61 -2.76
CA LEU A 379 47.72 13.75 -3.31
C LEU A 379 47.89 14.88 -2.29
N VAL A 380 46.85 15.18 -1.51
CA VAL A 380 46.92 16.24 -0.48
C VAL A 380 47.91 15.86 0.61
N GLU A 381 47.89 14.60 1.07
CA GLU A 381 48.86 14.08 2.06
C GLU A 381 50.29 14.20 1.55
N THR A 382 50.56 13.89 0.28
CA THR A 382 51.91 13.92 -0.28
C THR A 382 52.42 15.34 -0.50
N ILE A 383 51.56 16.25 -0.93
CA ILE A 383 51.87 17.69 -1.01
C ILE A 383 52.15 18.25 0.39
N TYR A 384 51.38 17.83 1.41
CA TYR A 384 51.61 18.22 2.79
C TYR A 384 52.98 17.73 3.30
N ASP A 385 53.30 16.46 3.08
CA ASP A 385 54.60 15.86 3.45
C ASP A 385 55.77 16.59 2.76
N LEU A 386 55.63 16.91 1.47
CA LEU A 386 56.62 17.66 0.70
C LEU A 386 56.79 19.08 1.25
N LYS A 387 55.68 19.81 1.44
CA LYS A 387 55.69 21.17 2.00
C LYS A 387 56.33 21.19 3.38
N TYR A 388 55.96 20.25 4.25
CA TYR A 388 56.52 20.14 5.60
C TYR A 388 58.03 19.90 5.56
N THR A 389 58.49 19.00 4.70
CA THR A 389 59.91 18.69 4.51
C THR A 389 60.69 19.92 4.04
N VAL A 390 60.20 20.63 3.03
CA VAL A 390 60.84 21.85 2.50
C VAL A 390 60.86 22.96 3.55
N ILE A 391 59.78 23.16 4.31
CA ILE A 391 59.74 24.16 5.39
C ILE A 391 60.77 23.83 6.47
N CYS A 392 60.89 22.56 6.87
CA CYS A 392 61.89 22.13 7.85
C CYS A 392 63.31 22.45 7.38
N LEU A 393 63.59 22.19 6.09
CA LEU A 393 64.88 22.49 5.47
C LEU A 393 65.19 23.98 5.42
N LEU A 394 64.19 24.82 5.08
CA LEU A 394 64.40 26.26 4.90
C LEU A 394 64.42 27.05 6.22
N LYS A 395 63.56 26.72 7.18
CA LYS A 395 63.38 27.52 8.41
C LYS A 395 64.25 27.08 9.58
N TYR A 396 64.55 25.79 9.68
CA TYR A 396 65.22 25.23 10.86
C TYR A 396 66.31 24.24 10.45
N PRO A 397 67.38 24.69 9.75
CA PRO A 397 68.46 23.79 9.36
C PRO A 397 68.98 23.01 10.57
N SER A 398 69.15 23.65 11.73
CA SER A 398 69.66 23.05 12.96
C SER A 398 68.77 21.95 13.59
N ALA A 399 67.48 21.86 13.25
CA ALA A 399 66.53 20.94 13.90
C ALA A 399 66.61 19.50 13.37
N ARG A 400 67.16 19.28 12.17
CA ARG A 400 67.47 17.95 11.64
C ARG A 400 68.90 17.90 11.14
N LYS A 401 69.83 17.61 12.05
CA LYS A 401 71.27 17.48 11.75
C LYS A 401 71.53 16.51 10.60
N ASP A 402 70.73 15.45 10.51
CA ASP A 402 70.80 14.41 9.47
C ASP A 402 70.55 14.93 8.05
N LEU A 403 69.82 16.06 7.89
CA LEU A 403 69.54 16.66 6.58
C LEU A 403 70.50 17.79 6.21
N ILE A 404 71.21 18.39 7.17
CA ILE A 404 72.20 19.44 6.90
C ILE A 404 73.45 18.85 6.23
N THR A 405 73.78 17.60 6.57
CA THR A 405 74.95 16.90 6.01
C THR A 405 74.70 16.37 4.59
N LEU A 406 73.44 16.40 4.12
CA LEU A 406 73.10 15.94 2.78
C LEU A 406 73.57 16.97 1.76
N SER A 407 74.32 16.50 0.77
CA SER A 407 74.58 17.25 -0.46
C SER A 407 73.26 17.63 -1.14
N CYS A 408 73.28 18.67 -1.98
CA CYS A 408 72.10 19.09 -2.74
C CYS A 408 71.50 17.91 -3.53
N ILE A 409 72.34 17.00 -4.03
CA ILE A 409 71.94 15.81 -4.79
C ILE A 409 71.15 14.84 -3.90
N GLU A 410 71.63 14.55 -2.69
CA GLU A 410 70.95 13.64 -1.75
C GLU A 410 69.61 14.21 -1.27
N LEU A 411 69.51 15.54 -1.13
CA LEU A 411 68.27 16.23 -0.82
C LEU A 411 67.23 16.12 -1.95
N PHE A 412 67.67 16.26 -3.21
CA PHE A 412 66.82 16.02 -4.37
C PHE A 412 66.35 14.56 -4.44
N ILE A 413 67.22 13.59 -4.14
CA ILE A 413 66.85 12.17 -4.08
C ILE A 413 65.80 11.92 -2.98
N PHE A 414 65.95 12.53 -1.81
CA PHE A 414 64.98 12.40 -0.72
C PHE A 414 63.60 12.98 -1.07
N LEU A 415 63.56 14.17 -1.70
CA LEU A 415 62.30 14.76 -2.18
C LEU A 415 61.66 13.93 -3.29
N ARG A 416 62.47 13.37 -4.19
CA ARG A 416 62.01 12.41 -5.20
C ARG A 416 61.39 11.17 -4.55
N ASP A 417 61.99 10.64 -3.49
CA ASP A 417 61.45 9.49 -2.76
C ASP A 417 60.09 9.76 -2.12
N ILE A 418 59.86 10.97 -1.59
CA ILE A 418 58.55 11.40 -1.09
C ILE A 418 57.51 11.41 -2.23
N LEU A 419 57.90 11.92 -3.40
CA LEU A 419 57.02 11.93 -4.57
C LEU A 419 56.72 10.50 -5.07
N VAL A 420 57.72 9.62 -5.12
CA VAL A 420 57.54 8.21 -5.53
C VAL A 420 56.66 7.45 -4.53
N LYS A 421 56.84 7.66 -3.22
CA LYS A 421 55.95 7.12 -2.18
C LYS A 421 54.54 7.67 -2.29
N GLY A 422 54.39 8.92 -2.72
CA GLY A 422 53.10 9.50 -3.01
C GLY A 422 52.40 8.90 -4.23
N GLU A 423 53.17 8.66 -5.28
CA GLU A 423 52.68 8.00 -6.49
C GLU A 423 52.25 6.55 -6.21
N SER A 424 53.00 5.81 -5.39
CA SER A 424 52.62 4.46 -5.01
C SER A 424 51.34 4.44 -4.18
N LYS A 425 51.17 5.38 -3.22
CA LYS A 425 49.89 5.58 -2.50
C LYS A 425 48.74 5.89 -3.47
N PHE A 426 48.96 6.79 -4.43
CA PHE A 426 47.95 7.17 -5.43
C PHE A 426 47.50 5.98 -6.28
N ARG A 427 48.42 5.08 -6.64
CA ARG A 427 48.13 3.85 -7.38
C ARG A 427 47.51 2.75 -6.50
N SER A 428 47.89 2.66 -5.22
CA SER A 428 47.47 1.59 -4.32
C SER A 428 46.14 1.83 -3.62
N TYR A 429 45.54 3.03 -3.70
CA TYR A 429 44.16 3.29 -3.25
C TYR A 429 43.14 2.64 -4.21
N ILE A 430 43.20 1.31 -4.29
CA ILE A 430 42.13 0.46 -4.77
C ILE A 430 41.30 0.15 -3.53
N ILE A 431 40.11 0.76 -3.46
CA ILE A 431 39.16 0.58 -2.36
C ILE A 431 38.80 -0.90 -2.28
N ARG A 432 39.31 -1.63 -1.28
CA ARG A 432 38.74 -2.91 -0.83
C ARG A 432 37.47 -2.61 -0.04
N SER A 433 36.38 -2.25 -0.70
CA SER A 433 35.08 -2.21 -0.04
C SER A 433 34.52 -3.62 0.02
N SER A 434 34.14 -4.06 1.23
CA SER A 434 33.54 -5.36 1.54
C SER A 434 32.08 -5.50 1.10
N GLU A 435 31.53 -4.53 0.38
CA GLU A 435 30.22 -4.65 -0.26
C GLU A 435 30.44 -5.18 -1.68
N SER A 436 29.97 -6.40 -1.89
CA SER A 436 30.04 -7.18 -3.12
C SER A 436 29.60 -6.38 -4.36
N ILE A 437 30.57 -5.81 -5.06
CA ILE A 437 30.42 -5.44 -6.46
C ILE A 437 30.41 -6.75 -7.29
N PRO A 438 29.57 -6.88 -8.33
CA PRO A 438 29.61 -8.04 -9.21
C PRO A 438 31.03 -8.20 -9.79
N ARG A 439 31.64 -9.38 -9.60
CA ARG A 439 33.03 -9.71 -9.97
C ARG A 439 33.34 -9.64 -11.47
N GLU A 440 32.40 -9.23 -12.32
CA GLU A 440 32.52 -9.37 -13.78
C GLU A 440 33.14 -8.17 -14.50
N LEU A 441 33.67 -7.15 -13.80
CA LEU A 441 34.20 -5.93 -14.44
C LEU A 441 35.64 -5.57 -14.04
N GLU A 442 36.41 -6.49 -13.47
CA GLU A 442 37.79 -6.24 -12.99
C GLU A 442 38.86 -6.06 -14.09
N SER A 443 38.53 -6.07 -15.39
CA SER A 443 39.53 -6.09 -16.47
C SER A 443 39.52 -4.89 -17.44
N VAL A 444 39.08 -3.70 -17.01
CA VAL A 444 39.24 -2.48 -17.84
C VAL A 444 40.10 -1.45 -17.11
N THR A 445 41.41 -1.64 -17.20
CA THR A 445 42.40 -0.60 -16.93
C THR A 445 42.59 0.22 -18.19
N ASP A 446 41.91 1.36 -18.27
CA ASP A 446 42.46 2.64 -18.72
C ASP A 446 41.33 3.65 -18.82
N ILE A 447 41.67 4.92 -18.58
CA ILE A 447 40.75 6.06 -18.66
C ILE A 447 40.44 6.30 -20.14
N ALA A 448 39.58 5.47 -20.72
CA ALA A 448 38.81 5.83 -21.88
C ALA A 448 37.49 6.41 -21.37
N VAL A 449 37.19 7.61 -21.85
CA VAL A 449 35.90 8.31 -21.76
C VAL A 449 34.75 7.29 -21.73
N PRO A 450 33.75 7.43 -20.83
CA PRO A 450 32.61 6.52 -20.82
C PRO A 450 32.02 6.47 -22.23
N PRO A 451 31.71 5.28 -22.78
CA PRO A 451 31.13 5.20 -24.10
C PRO A 451 29.79 5.95 -24.08
N GLU A 452 29.77 7.14 -24.68
CA GLU A 452 28.55 7.78 -25.13
C GLU A 452 27.89 6.81 -26.11
N GLY A 453 26.78 6.21 -25.71
CA GLY A 453 26.06 5.23 -26.51
C GLY A 453 26.24 3.79 -26.02
N ILE A 454 25.82 3.50 -24.79
CA ILE A 454 25.12 2.23 -24.58
C ILE A 454 23.63 2.53 -24.59
N ASP A 455 23.11 2.74 -25.81
CA ASP A 455 21.68 2.68 -26.06
C ASP A 455 21.23 1.24 -25.86
N PHE A 456 20.73 0.95 -24.66
CA PHE A 456 19.76 -0.12 -24.49
C PHE A 456 18.37 0.43 -24.89
N GLU A 457 18.22 0.85 -26.14
CA GLU A 457 16.90 0.98 -26.75
C GLU A 457 16.36 -0.45 -26.94
N ILE A 458 15.57 -0.93 -25.98
CA ILE A 458 14.65 -2.00 -26.25
C ILE A 458 13.56 -1.37 -27.12
N LYS A 459 13.68 -1.50 -28.44
CA LYS A 459 12.55 -1.30 -29.36
C LYS A 459 11.50 -2.35 -29.02
N ILE A 460 10.51 -1.96 -28.22
CA ILE A 460 9.30 -2.75 -28.02
C ILE A 460 8.39 -2.36 -29.19
N ASP A 461 8.44 -3.15 -30.27
CA ASP A 461 7.51 -3.05 -31.37
C ASP A 461 6.09 -3.41 -30.88
N PHE A 462 5.20 -2.41 -30.86
CA PHE A 462 3.77 -2.62 -30.67
C PHE A 462 3.17 -3.24 -31.93
N LYS A 463 3.02 -4.56 -31.96
CA LYS A 463 2.06 -5.22 -32.85
C LYS A 463 0.74 -5.43 -32.09
N LYS A 464 -0.22 -4.53 -32.33
CA LYS A 464 -1.65 -4.82 -32.12
C LYS A 464 -2.09 -5.81 -33.20
N GLU A 465 -2.16 -7.09 -32.87
CA GLU A 465 -2.95 -8.05 -33.64
C GLU A 465 -4.35 -8.13 -32.99
N SER A 466 -5.30 -7.50 -33.67
CA SER A 466 -6.73 -7.68 -33.47
C SER A 466 -7.10 -9.11 -33.83
N VAL A 467 -7.58 -9.89 -32.87
CA VAL A 467 -8.21 -11.20 -33.15
C VAL A 467 -9.72 -10.99 -33.23
N GLU A 468 -10.22 -10.96 -34.45
CA GLU A 468 -11.63 -11.17 -34.78
C GLU A 468 -12.03 -12.61 -34.40
N GLY A 469 -13.08 -12.72 -33.59
CA GLY A 469 -13.68 -13.99 -33.22
C GLY A 469 -14.39 -14.65 -34.40
N SER A 470 -14.11 -15.94 -34.60
CA SER A 470 -14.90 -16.81 -35.46
C SER A 470 -15.55 -17.91 -34.62
N THR A 471 -16.88 -17.88 -34.62
CA THR A 471 -17.80 -18.88 -34.09
C THR A 471 -17.85 -20.12 -34.98
N LYS A 472 -17.69 -21.33 -34.41
CA LYS A 472 -18.22 -22.61 -34.93
C LYS A 472 -18.57 -23.50 -33.74
N LYS A 473 -19.85 -23.67 -33.40
CA LYS A 473 -20.76 -24.76 -33.82
C LYS A 473 -20.16 -26.15 -33.54
N THR A 474 -20.73 -26.83 -32.55
CA THR A 474 -20.59 -28.28 -32.35
C THR A 474 -21.98 -28.88 -32.47
N GLU A 475 -22.09 -29.80 -33.42
CA GLU A 475 -23.30 -30.49 -33.86
C GLU A 475 -23.66 -31.66 -32.95
N GLU A 476 -24.96 -31.97 -33.01
CA GLU A 476 -25.63 -33.18 -32.52
C GLU A 476 -25.02 -34.47 -33.07
N SER A 477 -25.12 -35.54 -32.28
CA SER A 477 -25.30 -36.89 -32.81
C SER A 477 -26.24 -37.67 -31.90
N THR A 478 -27.25 -38.24 -32.54
CA THR A 478 -28.36 -39.04 -32.02
C THR A 478 -28.02 -40.53 -31.88
N ASP A 479 -28.91 -41.22 -31.16
CA ASP A 479 -29.27 -42.65 -31.22
C ASP A 479 -28.31 -43.71 -30.65
N VAL A 480 -28.79 -44.52 -29.70
CA VAL A 480 -29.42 -45.84 -29.98
C VAL A 480 -29.99 -46.44 -28.68
N GLU A 481 -31.17 -47.03 -28.84
CA GLU A 481 -32.04 -47.75 -27.90
C GLU A 481 -31.40 -49.00 -27.27
N GLU A 482 -31.88 -49.42 -26.10
CA GLU A 482 -32.21 -50.83 -25.87
C GLU A 482 -33.26 -50.98 -24.74
N GLU A 483 -34.38 -51.57 -25.13
CA GLU A 483 -35.54 -51.93 -24.33
C GLU A 483 -35.25 -53.11 -23.39
N LYS A 484 -35.97 -53.19 -22.26
CA LYS A 484 -36.49 -54.47 -21.77
C LYS A 484 -37.69 -54.30 -20.84
N GLU A 485 -38.81 -54.78 -21.37
CA GLU A 485 -40.10 -55.01 -20.71
C GLU A 485 -39.99 -56.02 -19.55
N ILE A 486 -40.92 -55.95 -18.59
CA ILE A 486 -41.85 -57.04 -18.24
C ILE A 486 -43.02 -56.49 -17.39
N SER A 487 -44.20 -56.76 -17.92
CA SER A 487 -45.61 -56.57 -17.51
C SER A 487 -45.99 -57.29 -16.18
N THR A 488 -46.72 -56.65 -15.25
CA THR A 488 -48.18 -56.70 -14.94
C THR A 488 -48.83 -58.06 -14.59
N GLU A 489 -49.49 -58.13 -13.42
CA GLU A 489 -50.90 -58.58 -13.21
C GLU A 489 -51.25 -58.45 -11.71
N SER A 490 -52.27 -57.66 -11.31
CA SER A 490 -53.70 -58.00 -11.14
C SER A 490 -53.98 -58.80 -9.84
N GLY A 491 -54.89 -58.43 -8.93
CA GLY A 491 -55.89 -57.37 -8.96
C GLY A 491 -56.84 -57.39 -7.73
N MET A 492 -58.01 -56.78 -7.95
CA MET A 492 -59.28 -56.82 -7.20
C MET A 492 -59.44 -56.03 -5.88
N THR A 493 -60.12 -54.89 -6.02
CA THR A 493 -61.06 -54.31 -5.05
C THR A 493 -62.39 -55.11 -5.05
N PRO A 494 -63.27 -54.95 -4.03
CA PRO A 494 -64.27 -53.88 -4.13
C PRO A 494 -64.59 -53.15 -2.81
N ASP A 495 -65.13 -51.96 -3.01
CA ASP A 495 -65.67 -51.01 -2.03
C ASP A 495 -66.83 -51.55 -1.19
N ILE A 496 -66.90 -51.14 0.08
CA ILE A 496 -68.17 -50.89 0.78
C ILE A 496 -68.08 -49.58 1.56
N ASP A 497 -69.15 -48.83 1.39
CA ASP A 497 -69.43 -47.44 1.70
C ASP A 497 -69.87 -47.21 3.17
N ILE A 498 -69.90 -45.91 3.48
CA ILE A 498 -70.09 -45.15 4.72
C ILE A 498 -71.36 -45.49 5.54
N GLY A 499 -71.28 -45.35 6.89
CA GLY A 499 -72.47 -44.93 7.66
C GLY A 499 -72.52 -45.17 9.18
N LYS A 500 -72.19 -44.11 9.93
CA LYS A 500 -72.83 -43.60 11.17
C LYS A 500 -72.68 -44.29 12.54
N ASP A 501 -72.30 -43.43 13.49
CA ASP A 501 -72.73 -43.30 14.88
C ASP A 501 -72.57 -44.48 15.84
N ILE A 502 -71.64 -44.31 16.78
CA ILE A 502 -71.76 -44.40 18.25
C ILE A 502 -70.40 -43.83 18.72
N GLY A 503 -70.26 -42.64 19.31
CA GLY A 503 -71.14 -41.99 20.26
C GLY A 503 -70.76 -42.44 21.67
N SER A 504 -69.90 -41.66 22.32
CA SER A 504 -69.58 -41.68 23.76
C SER A 504 -68.92 -42.94 24.33
N ILE A 505 -67.76 -42.76 24.97
CA ILE A 505 -67.41 -43.32 26.30
C ILE A 505 -65.98 -42.86 26.66
N LEU A 506 -65.89 -42.13 27.79
CA LEU A 506 -64.71 -41.70 28.56
C LEU A 506 -63.92 -40.54 27.93
N ASP A 507 -64.10 -39.26 28.31
CA ASP A 507 -64.20 -38.66 29.65
C ASP A 507 -63.13 -39.19 30.61
N LEU A 508 -61.93 -38.59 30.52
CA LEU A 508 -61.00 -38.44 31.63
C LEU A 508 -60.27 -37.11 31.47
N GLN A 509 -60.88 -36.13 32.13
CA GLN A 509 -60.36 -34.86 32.59
C GLN A 509 -58.97 -35.04 33.22
N MET A 510 -57.96 -34.34 32.71
CA MET A 510 -56.71 -34.08 33.44
C MET A 510 -56.52 -32.57 33.48
N ASP A 511 -57.01 -32.02 34.59
CA ASP A 511 -56.74 -30.67 35.05
C ASP A 511 -55.25 -30.56 35.39
N TYR A 512 -54.55 -29.61 34.76
CA TYR A 512 -53.22 -29.18 35.16
C TYR A 512 -53.38 -28.11 36.25
N GLU A 513 -53.43 -28.56 37.51
CA GLU A 513 -53.27 -27.68 38.68
C GLU A 513 -51.81 -27.65 39.15
N LEU A 514 -51.37 -26.40 39.32
CA LEU A 514 -50.23 -25.87 40.09
C LEU A 514 -49.69 -26.73 41.25
N PHE A 515 -48.36 -26.81 41.35
CA PHE A 515 -47.57 -26.70 42.59
C PHE A 515 -46.30 -25.91 42.22
N GLU A 516 -46.18 -24.64 42.61
CA GLU A 516 -45.69 -24.13 43.91
C GLU A 516 -44.19 -24.39 44.14
N ASP A 517 -43.44 -23.28 44.07
CA ASP A 517 -42.45 -22.79 45.02
C ASP A 517 -41.75 -23.80 45.92
N VAL A 518 -40.42 -23.87 45.77
CA VAL A 518 -39.53 -24.14 46.90
C VAL A 518 -38.47 -23.05 46.91
N GLU A 519 -38.72 -22.05 47.75
CA GLU A 519 -37.70 -21.20 48.36
C GLU A 519 -36.66 -22.08 49.06
N TYR A 520 -35.37 -21.77 48.84
CA TYR A 520 -34.33 -22.10 49.81
C TYR A 520 -33.74 -20.78 50.30
N GLU A 521 -34.20 -20.37 51.49
CA GLU A 521 -33.45 -19.55 52.42
C GLU A 521 -32.27 -20.34 53.00
N GLY A 522 -31.24 -19.62 53.46
CA GLY A 522 -30.17 -20.18 54.30
C GLY A 522 -28.79 -19.59 53.98
N GLU A 523 -28.51 -18.37 54.42
CA GLU A 523 -27.55 -18.06 55.51
C GLU A 523 -26.07 -18.25 55.12
N SER A 524 -25.31 -17.18 54.86
CA SER A 524 -24.56 -16.36 55.86
C SER A 524 -23.48 -17.14 56.63
N LEU A 525 -22.22 -17.00 56.22
CA LEU A 525 -21.03 -16.99 57.09
C LEU A 525 -19.86 -16.33 56.32
N LEU A 526 -19.55 -15.07 56.60
CA LEU A 526 -18.44 -14.60 57.48
C LEU A 526 -17.02 -14.81 56.89
N ASP A 527 -16.44 -13.68 56.49
CA ASP A 527 -15.17 -13.12 56.99
C ASP A 527 -13.82 -13.87 56.85
N VAL A 528 -12.84 -13.06 56.39
CA VAL A 528 -11.40 -13.04 56.77
C VAL A 528 -10.59 -14.17 56.12
N ILE A 529 -9.54 -13.90 55.33
CA ILE A 529 -8.19 -13.56 55.79
C ILE A 529 -7.41 -12.86 54.65
N ASP A 530 -6.76 -11.75 55.00
CA ASP A 530 -5.60 -11.16 54.31
C ASP A 530 -4.42 -12.15 54.27
N GLU A 531 -3.82 -12.35 53.09
CA GLU A 531 -2.36 -12.44 52.90
C GLU A 531 -1.96 -12.21 51.44
#